data_AF-C1N5Y2-F1
#
_entry.id   AF-C1N5Y2-F1
#
_cell.length_a   1.000
_cell.length_b   1.000
_cell.length_c   1.000
_cell.angle_alpha   90.00
_cell.angle_beta   90.00
_cell.angle_gamma   90.00
#
_symmetry.space_group_name_H-M   'P 1'
#
loop_
_entity.id
_entity.type
_entity.pdbx_description
1 polymer ?
#
loop_
_entity_poly.entity_id
_entity_poly.type
_entity_poly.pdbx_seq_one_letter_code
_entity_poly.pdbx_strand_id
1 'polypeptide(L)'
;MAEEAPPPPPPPPPSREMTPLELMRHRNDLMHSAESIHAGRSFAPRPTDVFIVTYPKCGTTWATQARSIHRAPYDRVGVVCHQIRCIASNASCAAKHAAAMGGPASGATARAHVVDAMAFGEITQVVPWDILALDCGQRLDDEQVCDPRLFKSHERWENVAKGARYVCVVRDPLDVFFSFYNFLPAYMGIAPGKITHEEFADAIFAGASHSGHVWAHFLGYWEQRAREDVLLVCFEDMKENLARVVERVARFILGDGNGNGDGNAASASAFEWTSAMTDEVCEKSEFEYMRSRAAQFDDHFVREEMWRRVRIDENEWGGDKLVGKVREGGGKVGGGKEGMSAELRERIEKRWDEVMRPAGFEAYADFRAAINALYR
;
A
#
# COMPACT_ATOMS: atom_id res chain seq x y z
N MET A 1 -0.55 -7.73 35.51
CA MET A 1 -1.20 -7.02 34.40
C MET A 1 -0.54 -5.66 34.34
N ALA A 2 0.30 -5.41 33.33
CA ALA A 2 0.84 -4.07 33.14
C ALA A 2 -0.32 -3.21 32.64
N GLU A 3 -0.66 -2.18 33.40
CA GLU A 3 -1.66 -1.19 33.03
C GLU A 3 -1.15 -0.48 31.76
N GLU A 4 -1.89 -0.60 30.66
CA GLU A 4 -1.57 0.12 29.42
C GLU A 4 -1.55 1.62 29.73
N ALA A 5 -0.42 2.27 29.45
CA ALA A 5 -0.33 3.72 29.61
C ALA A 5 -1.37 4.38 28.69
N PRO A 6 -2.18 5.32 29.19
CA PRO A 6 -3.17 5.99 28.36
C PRO A 6 -2.49 6.71 27.18
N PRO A 7 -3.11 6.72 25.99
CA PRO A 7 -2.53 7.37 24.83
C PRO A 7 -2.27 8.87 25.12
N PRO A 8 -1.20 9.46 24.55
CA PRO A 8 -0.86 10.85 24.81
C PRO A 8 -2.03 11.79 24.46
N PRO A 9 -2.24 12.86 25.25
CA PRO A 9 -3.34 13.79 25.00
C PRO A 9 -3.15 14.50 23.64
N PRO A 10 -4.23 14.81 22.92
CA PRO A 10 -4.13 15.50 21.63
C PRO A 10 -3.50 16.89 21.80
N PRO A 11 -2.73 17.37 20.81
CA PRO A 11 -2.08 18.68 20.86
C PRO A 11 -3.11 19.80 21.05
N PRO A 12 -2.73 20.93 21.68
CA PRO A 12 -3.64 22.05 21.93
C PRO A 12 -4.23 22.60 20.62
N PRO A 13 -5.45 23.18 20.65
CA PRO A 13 -6.05 23.78 19.46
C PRO A 13 -5.19 24.94 18.92
N PRO A 14 -5.25 25.23 17.61
CA PRO A 14 -4.46 26.29 17.01
C PRO A 14 -4.78 27.66 17.63
N SER A 15 -3.75 28.46 17.84
CA SER A 15 -3.83 29.76 18.54
C SER A 15 -4.39 30.90 17.70
N ARG A 16 -4.65 30.68 16.40
CA ARG A 16 -5.26 31.63 15.45
C ARG A 16 -6.13 30.89 14.44
N GLU A 17 -7.04 31.62 13.80
CA GLU A 17 -7.73 31.12 12.60
C GLU A 17 -6.70 30.82 11.50
N MET A 18 -6.81 29.61 10.94
CA MET A 18 -5.96 29.09 9.87
C MET A 18 -6.74 29.08 8.56
N THR A 19 -6.06 29.35 7.44
CA THR A 19 -6.67 29.07 6.12
C THR A 19 -6.92 27.57 5.95
N PRO A 20 -7.78 27.13 5.00
CA PRO A 20 -7.98 25.71 4.75
C PRO A 20 -6.68 24.95 4.47
N LEU A 21 -5.76 25.57 3.71
CA LEU A 21 -4.45 24.99 3.42
C LEU A 21 -3.57 24.90 4.66
N GLU A 22 -3.52 25.96 5.49
CA GLU A 22 -2.76 25.96 6.74
C GLU A 22 -3.31 24.90 7.72
N LEU A 23 -4.62 24.77 7.82
CA LEU A 23 -5.28 23.77 8.66
C LEU A 23 -5.01 22.35 8.18
N MET A 24 -5.09 22.10 6.86
CA MET A 24 -4.74 20.81 6.27
C MET A 24 -3.30 20.43 6.62
N ARG A 25 -2.35 21.35 6.44
CA ARG A 25 -0.93 21.12 6.75
C ARG A 25 -0.72 20.83 8.24
N HIS A 26 -1.29 21.67 9.09
CA HIS A 26 -1.21 21.50 10.54
C HIS A 26 -1.73 20.12 11.00
N ARG A 27 -2.89 19.70 10.47
CA ARG A 27 -3.46 18.38 10.79
C ARG A 27 -2.59 17.25 10.23
N ASN A 28 -2.10 17.38 9.00
CA ASN A 28 -1.26 16.37 8.37
C ASN A 28 0.07 16.16 9.12
N ASP A 29 0.67 17.23 9.65
CA ASP A 29 1.89 17.17 10.46
C ASP A 29 1.70 16.44 11.80
N LEU A 30 0.44 16.32 12.26
CA LEU A 30 0.05 15.68 13.51
C LEU A 30 -0.47 14.25 13.34
N MET A 31 -0.51 13.73 12.10
CA MET A 31 -0.98 12.36 11.83
C MET A 31 -0.15 11.31 12.57
N HIS A 32 1.17 11.50 12.69
CA HIS A 32 2.05 10.51 13.30
C HIS A 32 2.66 11.08 14.57
N SER A 33 2.76 10.31 15.63
CA SER A 33 3.57 10.71 16.78
C SER A 33 5.05 10.52 16.45
N ALA A 34 5.90 11.37 17.02
CA ALA A 34 7.34 11.19 16.88
C ALA A 34 7.79 9.82 17.44
N GLU A 35 7.09 9.31 18.46
CA GLU A 35 7.33 8.00 19.06
C GLU A 35 6.97 6.87 18.08
N SER A 36 5.80 6.91 17.43
CA SER A 36 5.39 5.91 16.45
C SER A 36 6.27 5.93 15.19
N ILE A 37 6.65 7.11 14.71
CA ILE A 37 7.66 7.25 13.63
C ILE A 37 8.97 6.58 14.05
N HIS A 38 9.47 6.89 15.25
CA HIS A 38 10.72 6.33 15.74
C HIS A 38 10.65 4.80 15.89
N ALA A 39 9.55 4.28 16.42
CA ALA A 39 9.29 2.86 16.55
C ALA A 39 9.28 2.15 15.19
N GLY A 40 8.55 2.70 14.21
CA GLY A 40 8.49 2.15 12.85
C GLY A 40 9.84 2.16 12.13
N ARG A 41 10.60 3.26 12.21
CA ARG A 41 11.92 3.39 11.57
C ARG A 41 13.02 2.57 12.25
N SER A 42 12.89 2.32 13.55
CA SER A 42 13.86 1.55 14.35
C SER A 42 13.50 0.07 14.46
N PHE A 43 12.38 -0.34 13.87
CA PHE A 43 11.95 -1.74 13.86
C PHE A 43 13.01 -2.63 13.22
N ALA A 44 13.23 -3.81 13.82
CA ALA A 44 14.16 -4.82 13.34
C ALA A 44 13.36 -5.98 12.69
N PRO A 45 13.03 -5.90 11.39
CA PRO A 45 12.27 -6.93 10.73
C PRO A 45 13.04 -8.25 10.61
N ARG A 46 12.29 -9.33 10.41
CA ARG A 46 12.81 -10.65 10.05
C ARG A 46 13.14 -10.65 8.54
N PRO A 47 14.14 -11.44 8.09
CA PRO A 47 14.44 -11.60 6.65
C PRO A 47 13.25 -12.06 5.79
N THR A 48 12.28 -12.73 6.42
CA THR A 48 11.05 -13.21 5.78
C THR A 48 9.93 -12.18 5.78
N ASP A 49 10.03 -11.10 6.56
CA ASP A 49 9.00 -10.04 6.57
C ASP A 49 8.96 -9.33 5.22
N VAL A 50 7.78 -8.82 4.87
CA VAL A 50 7.57 -8.10 3.62
C VAL A 50 6.92 -6.74 3.90
N PHE A 51 7.56 -5.69 3.38
CA PHE A 51 7.05 -4.34 3.39
C PHE A 51 6.45 -4.00 2.02
N ILE A 52 5.20 -3.57 2.03
CA ILE A 52 4.50 -3.03 0.87
C ILE A 52 4.68 -1.52 0.93
N VAL A 53 5.65 -1.03 0.16
CA VAL A 53 6.12 0.35 0.22
C VAL A 53 5.56 1.12 -0.96
N THR A 54 4.93 2.25 -0.69
CA THR A 54 4.25 3.02 -1.73
C THR A 54 4.34 4.50 -1.41
N TYR A 55 4.39 5.35 -2.43
CA TYR A 55 3.95 6.71 -2.19
C TYR A 55 2.42 6.73 -1.99
N PRO A 56 1.86 7.61 -1.13
CA PRO A 56 0.41 7.71 -0.98
C PRO A 56 -0.31 7.76 -2.33
N LYS A 57 -1.36 6.95 -2.45
CA LYS A 57 -2.21 6.87 -3.67
C LYS A 57 -1.56 6.20 -4.88
N CYS A 58 -0.45 5.49 -4.71
CA CYS A 58 0.10 4.57 -5.72
C CYS A 58 -0.56 3.18 -5.75
N GLY A 59 -1.57 2.92 -4.91
CA GLY A 59 -2.36 1.69 -4.98
C GLY A 59 -2.28 0.76 -3.76
N THR A 60 -2.28 1.36 -2.57
CA THR A 60 -2.24 0.62 -1.30
C THR A 60 -3.55 -0.05 -0.93
N THR A 61 -4.67 0.38 -1.52
CA THR A 61 -6.00 -0.14 -1.22
C THR A 61 -6.93 0.08 -2.42
N TRP A 62 -7.67 -0.97 -2.79
CA TRP A 62 -8.48 -1.05 -4.00
C TRP A 62 -9.71 -0.14 -3.99
N ALA A 63 -10.11 0.30 -5.18
CA ALA A 63 -11.33 -0.14 -5.91
C ALA A 63 -11.72 0.91 -6.96
N THR A 64 -12.51 0.53 -8.00
CA THR A 64 -13.62 1.28 -8.69
C THR A 64 -14.33 0.42 -9.74
N GLN A 65 -15.38 0.91 -10.44
CA GLN A 65 -15.97 0.27 -11.63
C GLN A 65 -15.87 1.20 -12.88
N ALA A 66 -15.67 0.64 -14.07
CA ALA A 66 -16.12 1.17 -15.36
C ALA A 66 -17.07 0.12 -15.99
N ARG A 67 -18.26 0.57 -16.39
CA ARG A 67 -19.25 -0.23 -17.12
C ARG A 67 -18.72 -0.62 -18.51
N SER A 68 -18.06 -1.75 -18.65
CA SER A 68 -18.25 -2.60 -19.83
C SER A 68 -17.81 -4.04 -19.56
N ILE A 69 -18.68 -4.95 -19.97
CA ILE A 69 -18.42 -6.38 -20.04
C ILE A 69 -17.23 -6.58 -20.99
N HIS A 70 -16.13 -7.19 -20.50
CA HIS A 70 -14.94 -7.71 -21.23
C HIS A 70 -13.52 -7.14 -20.99
N ARG A 71 -13.24 -6.24 -20.03
CA ARG A 71 -11.84 -5.98 -19.60
C ARG A 71 -11.78 -5.67 -18.11
N ALA A 72 -11.16 -6.57 -17.33
CA ALA A 72 -11.01 -6.43 -15.87
C ALA A 72 -10.16 -5.21 -15.50
N PRO A 73 -10.63 -4.32 -14.61
CA PRO A 73 -9.75 -3.29 -14.05
C PRO A 73 -9.47 -3.51 -12.54
N TYR A 74 -8.71 -2.61 -11.92
CA TYR A 74 -8.59 -2.33 -10.46
C TYR A 74 -7.32 -2.86 -9.78
N ASP A 75 -6.95 -2.32 -8.61
CA ASP A 75 -5.58 -1.94 -8.18
C ASP A 75 -5.18 -2.56 -6.83
N ARG A 76 -4.01 -3.22 -6.70
CA ARG A 76 -3.98 -4.58 -6.16
C ARG A 76 -3.15 -4.96 -4.90
N VAL A 77 -2.07 -4.25 -4.56
CA VAL A 77 -0.91 -4.90 -3.91
C VAL A 77 -1.08 -5.34 -2.45
N GLY A 78 -1.64 -4.51 -1.57
CA GLY A 78 -1.81 -4.84 -0.14
C GLY A 78 -2.63 -6.12 0.09
N VAL A 79 -3.75 -6.17 -0.62
CA VAL A 79 -4.72 -7.26 -0.57
C VAL A 79 -4.18 -8.49 -1.28
N VAL A 80 -3.55 -8.32 -2.45
CA VAL A 80 -2.89 -9.40 -3.18
C VAL A 80 -1.83 -10.07 -2.32
N CYS A 81 -0.95 -9.31 -1.67
CA CYS A 81 0.08 -9.89 -0.80
C CYS A 81 -0.55 -10.68 0.37
N HIS A 82 -1.60 -10.14 0.99
CA HIS A 82 -2.32 -10.83 2.07
C HIS A 82 -2.97 -12.13 1.57
N GLN A 83 -3.66 -12.09 0.42
CA GLN A 83 -4.29 -13.26 -0.17
C GLN A 83 -3.25 -14.32 -0.54
N ILE A 84 -2.13 -13.93 -1.14
CA ILE A 84 -1.02 -14.83 -1.49
C ILE A 84 -0.52 -15.58 -0.25
N ARG A 85 -0.18 -14.88 0.84
CA ARG A 85 0.35 -15.56 2.03
C ARG A 85 -0.67 -16.49 2.70
N CYS A 86 -1.96 -16.14 2.67
CA CYS A 86 -3.02 -16.95 3.28
C CYS A 86 -3.23 -18.24 2.47
N ILE A 87 -3.30 -18.12 1.14
CA ILE A 87 -3.41 -19.27 0.23
C ILE A 87 -2.17 -20.17 0.37
N ALA A 88 -0.96 -19.59 0.42
CA ALA A 88 0.27 -20.34 0.62
C ALA A 88 0.31 -21.06 1.98
N SER A 89 -0.11 -20.38 3.05
CA SER A 89 -0.18 -20.95 4.40
C SER A 89 -1.14 -22.15 4.47
N ASN A 90 -2.31 -22.02 3.84
CA ASN A 90 -3.29 -23.11 3.75
C ASN A 90 -2.76 -24.32 2.98
N ALA A 91 -2.15 -24.08 1.82
CA ALA A 91 -1.58 -25.14 0.99
C ALA A 91 -0.41 -25.85 1.71
N SER A 92 0.45 -25.10 2.41
CA SER A 92 1.52 -25.68 3.23
C SER A 92 0.97 -26.54 4.37
N CYS A 93 -0.06 -26.08 5.07
CA CYS A 93 -0.72 -26.85 6.13
C CYS A 93 -1.35 -28.15 5.58
N ALA A 94 -2.02 -28.07 4.43
CA ALA A 94 -2.62 -29.23 3.77
C ALA A 94 -1.54 -30.26 3.36
N ALA A 95 -0.42 -29.81 2.79
CA ALA A 95 0.70 -30.67 2.41
C ALA A 95 1.33 -31.38 3.62
N LYS A 96 1.58 -30.66 4.73
CA LYS A 96 2.09 -31.24 5.99
C LYS A 96 1.12 -32.29 6.55
N HIS A 97 -0.18 -32.01 6.50
CA HIS A 97 -1.20 -32.95 6.95
C HIS A 97 -1.23 -34.22 6.09
N ALA A 98 -1.18 -34.09 4.76
CA ALA A 98 -1.15 -35.22 3.85
C ALA A 98 0.11 -36.09 4.04
N ALA A 99 1.27 -35.46 4.27
CA ALA A 99 2.53 -36.17 4.54
C ALA A 99 2.50 -36.94 5.87
N ALA A 100 1.91 -36.36 6.92
CA ALA A 100 1.76 -37.02 8.23
C ALA A 100 0.81 -38.24 8.20
N MET A 101 -0.12 -38.28 7.24
CA MET A 101 -1.14 -39.33 7.13
C MET A 101 -0.75 -40.51 6.21
N GLY A 102 0.43 -40.49 5.58
CA GLY A 102 0.99 -41.66 4.89
C GLY A 102 0.27 -42.14 3.62
N GLY A 103 -0.52 -41.29 2.97
CA GLY A 103 -1.36 -41.66 1.81
C GLY A 103 -2.84 -41.84 2.18
N PRO A 104 -3.74 -42.05 1.20
CA PRO A 104 -5.17 -41.93 1.44
C PRO A 104 -5.72 -43.19 2.12
N ALA A 105 -5.84 -43.19 3.44
CA ALA A 105 -6.71 -44.14 4.15
C ALA A 105 -7.30 -43.62 5.46
N SER A 106 -8.64 -43.56 5.45
CA SER A 106 -9.59 -43.81 6.54
C SER A 106 -9.40 -43.13 7.91
N GLY A 107 -10.34 -42.22 8.22
CA GLY A 107 -11.16 -42.39 9.42
C GLY A 107 -10.99 -41.38 10.56
N ALA A 108 -9.96 -40.53 10.56
CA ALA A 108 -9.83 -39.47 11.57
C ALA A 108 -9.47 -38.15 10.88
N THR A 109 -10.48 -37.32 10.63
CA THR A 109 -10.33 -35.96 10.09
C THR A 109 -9.81 -35.02 11.18
N ALA A 110 -8.50 -35.02 11.42
CA ALA A 110 -7.87 -33.83 11.98
C ALA A 110 -8.01 -32.72 10.93
N ARG A 111 -9.03 -31.85 11.09
CA ARG A 111 -9.23 -30.71 10.18
C ARG A 111 -7.95 -29.89 10.16
N ALA A 112 -7.32 -29.77 8.99
CA ALA A 112 -6.30 -28.76 8.77
C ALA A 112 -6.89 -27.40 9.17
N HIS A 113 -6.14 -26.61 9.94
CA HIS A 113 -6.53 -25.24 10.27
C HIS A 113 -6.49 -24.43 8.96
N VAL A 114 -7.66 -24.18 8.38
CA VAL A 114 -7.79 -23.33 7.18
C VAL A 114 -7.83 -21.89 7.65
N VAL A 115 -6.84 -21.10 7.27
CA VAL A 115 -6.88 -19.65 7.39
C VAL A 115 -7.80 -19.09 6.33
N ASP A 116 -8.92 -18.50 6.73
CA ASP A 116 -9.71 -17.69 5.82
C ASP A 116 -8.98 -16.37 5.58
N ALA A 117 -8.54 -16.15 4.34
CA ALA A 117 -7.84 -14.94 3.90
C ALA A 117 -8.68 -13.66 4.04
N MET A 118 -9.96 -13.76 4.41
CA MET A 118 -10.86 -12.64 4.64
C MET A 118 -11.39 -12.57 6.07
N ALA A 119 -10.91 -13.43 6.99
CA ALA A 119 -11.32 -13.45 8.39
C ALA A 119 -10.56 -12.41 9.24
N PHE A 120 -10.74 -11.13 8.87
CA PHE A 120 -10.27 -9.97 9.63
C PHE A 120 -11.37 -8.92 9.68
N GLY A 121 -11.37 -8.08 10.73
CA GLY A 121 -12.26 -6.91 10.76
C GLY A 121 -11.86 -5.93 9.67
N GLU A 122 -10.58 -5.57 9.64
CA GLU A 122 -9.98 -4.68 8.65
C GLU A 122 -8.59 -5.14 8.23
N ILE A 123 -8.22 -4.85 6.97
CA ILE A 123 -6.94 -5.27 6.38
C ILE A 123 -5.74 -4.74 7.16
N THR A 124 -5.88 -3.58 7.82
CA THR A 124 -4.78 -2.97 8.59
C THR A 124 -4.58 -3.61 9.96
N GLN A 125 -5.52 -4.43 10.43
CA GLN A 125 -5.29 -5.31 11.58
C GLN A 125 -4.29 -6.41 11.26
N VAL A 126 -4.29 -6.88 10.00
CA VAL A 126 -3.45 -7.99 9.54
C VAL A 126 -2.27 -7.55 8.66
N VAL A 127 -2.25 -6.29 8.22
CA VAL A 127 -1.15 -5.66 7.49
C VAL A 127 -0.94 -4.23 8.05
N PRO A 128 -0.33 -4.09 9.24
CA PRO A 128 -0.17 -2.81 9.93
C PRO A 128 0.71 -1.83 9.15
N TRP A 129 0.45 -0.54 9.36
CA TRP A 129 1.30 0.55 8.89
C TRP A 129 2.49 0.73 9.85
N ASP A 130 3.71 0.70 9.33
CA ASP A 130 4.94 0.74 10.14
C ASP A 130 5.02 1.92 11.11
N ILE A 131 4.87 3.15 10.60
CA ILE A 131 4.98 4.38 11.40
C ILE A 131 3.68 4.79 12.10
N LEU A 132 2.60 4.03 11.95
CA LEU A 132 1.31 4.26 12.62
C LEU A 132 0.95 3.14 13.60
N ALA A 133 1.64 2.00 13.56
CA ALA A 133 1.29 0.84 14.36
C ALA A 133 1.16 1.19 15.84
N LEU A 134 2.17 1.86 16.41
CA LEU A 134 2.16 2.20 17.84
C LEU A 134 1.03 3.17 18.19
N ASP A 135 0.81 4.20 17.37
CA ASP A 135 -0.29 5.16 17.57
C ASP A 135 -1.66 4.44 17.56
N CYS A 136 -1.80 3.38 16.76
CA CYS A 136 -3.00 2.57 16.66
C CYS A 136 -3.04 1.37 17.61
N GLY A 137 -2.15 1.32 18.63
CA GLY A 137 -2.11 0.24 19.62
C GLY A 137 -1.62 -1.11 19.08
N GLN A 138 -1.01 -1.14 17.91
CA GLN A 138 -0.42 -2.32 17.30
C GLN A 138 1.09 -2.39 17.59
N ARG A 139 1.63 -3.60 17.78
CA ARG A 139 3.08 -3.81 17.90
C ARG A 139 3.61 -4.53 16.67
N LEU A 140 4.67 -4.00 16.06
CA LEU A 140 5.26 -4.58 14.85
C LEU A 140 5.92 -5.96 15.11
N ASP A 141 6.32 -6.23 16.35
CA ASP A 141 6.91 -7.50 16.77
C ASP A 141 5.90 -8.63 16.96
N ASP A 142 4.60 -8.33 17.03
CA ASP A 142 3.56 -9.33 17.23
C ASP A 142 3.54 -10.34 16.08
N GLU A 143 3.16 -11.58 16.40
CA GLU A 143 2.93 -12.60 15.39
C GLU A 143 1.69 -12.26 14.56
N GLN A 144 1.75 -12.53 13.26
CA GLN A 144 0.62 -12.37 12.36
C GLN A 144 0.01 -13.74 12.03
N VAL A 145 -1.25 -13.74 11.59
CA VAL A 145 -2.02 -14.96 11.31
C VAL A 145 -1.42 -15.85 10.21
N CYS A 146 -0.53 -15.32 9.38
CA CYS A 146 0.11 -16.00 8.27
C CYS A 146 1.55 -15.54 8.09
N ASP A 147 2.37 -16.44 7.56
CA ASP A 147 3.70 -16.14 7.07
C ASP A 147 3.71 -15.99 5.53
N PRO A 148 4.51 -15.06 4.98
CA PRO A 148 5.31 -14.06 5.71
C PRO A 148 4.46 -12.98 6.39
N ARG A 149 4.99 -12.36 7.45
CA ARG A 149 4.40 -11.15 8.04
C ARG A 149 4.46 -10.02 7.02
N LEU A 150 3.39 -9.23 6.96
CA LEU A 150 3.24 -8.14 6.00
C LEU A 150 3.08 -6.82 6.74
N PHE A 151 3.68 -5.77 6.19
CA PHE A 151 3.62 -4.40 6.70
C PHE A 151 3.35 -3.45 5.54
N LYS A 152 2.67 -2.33 5.79
CA LYS A 152 2.53 -1.22 4.84
C LYS A 152 3.47 -0.09 5.26
N SER A 153 4.00 0.62 4.28
CA SER A 153 4.80 1.82 4.55
C SER A 153 4.64 2.86 3.45
N HIS A 154 4.72 4.13 3.86
CA HIS A 154 4.90 5.28 2.98
C HIS A 154 6.31 5.86 3.05
N GLU A 155 7.22 5.20 3.77
CA GLU A 155 8.59 5.67 3.95
C GLU A 155 9.42 5.48 2.68
N ARG A 156 10.29 6.47 2.43
CA ARG A 156 11.35 6.35 1.43
C ARG A 156 12.35 5.28 1.85
N TRP A 157 13.15 4.84 0.88
CA TRP A 157 14.19 3.86 1.13
C TRP A 157 15.11 4.25 2.29
N GLU A 158 15.47 5.51 2.47
CA GLU A 158 16.42 5.90 3.52
C GLU A 158 15.88 5.70 4.94
N ASN A 159 14.55 5.68 5.10
CA ASN A 159 13.89 5.68 6.40
C ASN A 159 13.20 4.36 6.75
N VAL A 160 12.74 3.59 5.75
CA VAL A 160 12.06 2.32 6.00
C VAL A 160 13.00 1.34 6.73
N ALA A 161 12.47 0.64 7.73
CA ALA A 161 13.19 -0.38 8.50
C ALA A 161 13.90 -1.40 7.59
N LYS A 162 15.12 -1.81 7.95
CA LYS A 162 16.04 -2.62 7.11
C LYS A 162 16.09 -4.08 7.50
N GLY A 163 16.29 -4.95 6.50
CA GLY A 163 16.43 -6.40 6.69
C GLY A 163 15.20 -7.23 6.32
N ALA A 164 14.26 -6.66 5.57
CA ALA A 164 13.06 -7.31 5.06
C ALA A 164 13.08 -7.43 3.52
N ARG A 165 11.99 -7.94 2.94
CA ARG A 165 11.68 -7.81 1.50
C ARG A 165 10.79 -6.59 1.26
N TYR A 166 10.97 -5.91 0.13
CA TYR A 166 10.23 -4.68 -0.19
C TYR A 166 9.53 -4.78 -1.54
N VAL A 167 8.20 -4.72 -1.53
CA VAL A 167 7.38 -4.56 -2.75
C VAL A 167 7.07 -3.08 -2.92
N CYS A 168 7.83 -2.41 -3.78
CA CYS A 168 7.64 -1.00 -4.10
C CYS A 168 6.65 -0.80 -5.25
N VAL A 169 5.55 -0.08 -4.99
CA VAL A 169 4.57 0.26 -6.01
C VAL A 169 4.81 1.66 -6.55
N VAL A 170 4.99 1.75 -7.86
CA VAL A 170 5.18 2.97 -8.63
C VAL A 170 3.91 3.25 -9.45
N ARG A 171 3.56 4.52 -9.65
CA ARG A 171 2.41 4.94 -10.48
C ARG A 171 2.72 6.25 -11.16
N ASP A 172 2.06 6.52 -12.30
CA ASP A 172 2.15 7.80 -13.00
C ASP A 172 1.96 8.99 -12.03
N PRO A 173 2.94 9.93 -11.93
CA PRO A 173 2.87 11.03 -10.97
C PRO A 173 1.66 11.97 -11.16
N LEU A 174 1.13 12.12 -12.38
CA LEU A 174 -0.07 12.92 -12.61
C LEU A 174 -1.30 12.26 -11.96
N ASP A 175 -1.43 10.94 -12.12
CA ASP A 175 -2.51 10.18 -11.52
C ASP A 175 -2.39 10.13 -10.00
N VAL A 176 -1.16 9.98 -9.49
CA VAL A 176 -0.86 10.05 -8.05
C VAL A 176 -1.28 11.40 -7.48
N PHE A 177 -0.84 12.50 -8.11
CA PHE A 177 -1.14 13.84 -7.64
C PHE A 177 -2.63 14.11 -7.60
N PHE A 178 -3.34 13.83 -8.71
CA PHE A 178 -4.78 14.02 -8.78
C PHE A 178 -5.51 13.14 -7.75
N SER A 179 -5.09 11.90 -7.57
CA SER A 179 -5.67 11.03 -6.54
C SER A 179 -5.40 11.52 -5.12
N PHE A 180 -4.27 12.19 -4.89
CA PHE A 180 -3.90 12.71 -3.58
C PHE A 180 -4.65 13.98 -3.24
N TYR A 181 -4.82 14.88 -4.20
CA TYR A 181 -5.69 16.05 -4.05
C TYR A 181 -7.13 15.67 -3.72
N ASN A 182 -7.69 14.65 -4.38
CA ASN A 182 -9.05 14.19 -4.10
C ASN A 182 -9.18 13.39 -2.79
N PHE A 183 -8.09 13.20 -2.06
CA PHE A 183 -8.05 12.42 -0.82
C PHE A 183 -7.65 13.28 0.37
N LEU A 184 -6.46 13.89 0.37
CA LEU A 184 -5.86 14.47 1.57
C LEU A 184 -6.67 15.63 2.17
N PRO A 185 -7.15 16.65 1.41
CA PRO A 185 -7.99 17.70 1.95
C PRO A 185 -9.24 17.13 2.64
N ALA A 186 -9.95 16.23 1.98
CA ALA A 186 -11.12 15.57 2.55
C ALA A 186 -10.74 14.73 3.78
N TYR A 187 -9.64 14.00 3.73
CA TYR A 187 -9.15 13.20 4.86
C TYR A 187 -8.74 14.06 6.06
N MET A 188 -8.34 15.31 5.83
CA MET A 188 -7.97 16.31 6.84
C MET A 188 -9.13 17.22 7.25
N GLY A 189 -10.37 16.86 6.96
CA GLY A 189 -11.51 17.66 7.42
C GLY A 189 -11.70 18.98 6.66
N ILE A 190 -11.25 19.05 5.40
CA ILE A 190 -11.37 20.24 4.53
C ILE A 190 -12.36 20.00 3.40
N ALA A 191 -13.32 20.92 3.25
CA ALA A 191 -14.45 20.70 2.36
C ALA A 191 -14.01 20.77 0.89
N PRO A 192 -14.61 19.97 -0.01
CA PRO A 192 -14.30 20.03 -1.43
C PRO A 192 -14.35 21.45 -1.98
N GLY A 193 -13.34 21.84 -2.77
CA GLY A 193 -13.23 23.17 -3.37
C GLY A 193 -12.73 24.28 -2.45
N LYS A 194 -12.38 23.99 -1.19
CA LYS A 194 -11.76 24.98 -0.28
C LYS A 194 -10.24 25.15 -0.47
N ILE A 195 -9.61 24.24 -1.19
CA ILE A 195 -8.22 24.29 -1.61
C ILE A 195 -8.23 24.03 -3.12
N THR A 196 -7.56 24.84 -3.92
CA THR A 196 -7.45 24.59 -5.36
C THR A 196 -6.38 23.54 -5.67
N HIS A 197 -6.35 23.03 -6.91
CA HIS A 197 -5.29 22.12 -7.33
C HIS A 197 -3.91 22.78 -7.25
N GLU A 198 -3.81 24.06 -7.60
CA GLU A 198 -2.57 24.83 -7.60
C GLU A 198 -2.04 25.07 -6.18
N GLU A 199 -2.90 25.46 -5.25
CA GLU A 199 -2.56 25.63 -3.83
C GLU A 199 -2.09 24.32 -3.20
N PHE A 200 -2.77 23.22 -3.53
CA PHE A 200 -2.37 21.89 -3.10
C PHE A 200 -1.01 21.49 -3.69
N ALA A 201 -0.76 21.81 -4.97
CA ALA A 201 0.51 21.53 -5.63
C ALA A 201 1.67 22.25 -4.96
N ASP A 202 1.51 23.54 -4.67
CA ASP A 202 2.52 24.33 -3.98
C ASP A 202 2.85 23.74 -2.61
N ALA A 203 1.83 23.35 -1.83
CA ALA A 203 2.04 22.75 -0.52
C ALA A 203 2.76 21.40 -0.60
N ILE A 204 2.31 20.47 -1.46
CA ILE A 204 2.94 19.16 -1.60
C ILE A 204 4.37 19.27 -2.12
N PHE A 205 4.62 20.16 -3.09
CA PHE A 205 5.97 20.40 -3.63
C PHE A 205 6.90 21.13 -2.67
N ALA A 206 6.36 21.80 -1.65
CA ALA A 206 7.12 22.36 -0.54
C ALA A 206 7.35 21.35 0.60
N GLY A 207 6.95 20.08 0.42
CA GLY A 207 7.17 19.03 1.41
C GLY A 207 6.15 19.01 2.54
N ALA A 208 4.94 19.51 2.34
CA ALA A 208 3.88 19.50 3.34
C ALA A 208 3.29 18.11 3.69
N SER A 209 3.94 17.03 3.25
CA SER A 209 3.54 15.65 3.53
C SER A 209 4.73 14.83 4.03
N HIS A 210 4.52 14.07 5.11
CA HIS A 210 5.52 13.17 5.70
C HIS A 210 6.05 12.17 4.66
N SER A 211 5.19 11.70 3.76
CA SER A 211 5.54 10.75 2.70
C SER A 211 6.40 11.36 1.58
N GLY A 212 6.89 12.60 1.74
CA GLY A 212 7.97 13.20 0.95
C GLY A 212 7.66 13.39 -0.53
N HIS A 213 8.68 13.71 -1.33
CA HIS A 213 8.52 13.92 -2.77
C HIS A 213 8.35 12.58 -3.51
N VAL A 214 7.26 12.41 -4.26
CA VAL A 214 6.94 11.19 -5.05
C VAL A 214 8.12 10.68 -5.88
N TRP A 215 8.87 11.57 -6.54
CA TRP A 215 10.02 11.20 -7.36
C TRP A 215 11.19 10.65 -6.54
N ALA A 216 11.49 11.27 -5.40
CA ALA A 216 12.55 10.79 -4.51
C ALA A 216 12.19 9.42 -3.91
N HIS A 217 10.91 9.20 -3.59
CA HIS A 217 10.43 7.88 -3.19
C HIS A 217 10.69 6.84 -4.30
N PHE A 218 10.28 7.12 -5.54
CA PHE A 218 10.46 6.19 -6.66
C PHE A 218 11.95 5.93 -6.97
N LEU A 219 12.78 6.97 -7.02
CA LEU A 219 14.21 6.83 -7.29
C LEU A 219 14.93 6.07 -6.17
N GLY A 220 14.60 6.33 -4.91
CA GLY A 220 15.21 5.64 -3.78
C GLY A 220 15.07 4.12 -3.88
N TYR A 221 13.89 3.61 -4.26
CA TYR A 221 13.71 2.16 -4.50
C TYR A 221 14.28 1.70 -5.85
N TRP A 222 14.25 2.53 -6.90
CA TRP A 222 14.89 2.23 -8.19
C TRP A 222 16.41 2.01 -8.08
N GLU A 223 17.08 2.80 -7.25
CA GLU A 223 18.52 2.65 -6.98
C GLU A 223 18.84 1.28 -6.36
N GLN A 224 17.87 0.66 -5.70
CA GLN A 224 18.00 -0.65 -5.06
C GLN A 224 17.56 -1.82 -5.94
N ARG A 225 17.16 -1.58 -7.20
CA ARG A 225 16.59 -2.60 -8.11
C ARG A 225 17.44 -3.87 -8.30
N ALA A 226 18.76 -3.78 -8.07
CA ALA A 226 19.68 -4.90 -8.20
C ALA A 226 19.66 -5.83 -6.98
N ARG A 227 19.06 -5.41 -5.85
CA ARG A 227 18.94 -6.26 -4.66
C ARG A 227 17.84 -7.29 -4.87
N GLU A 228 18.09 -8.53 -4.46
CA GLU A 228 17.12 -9.63 -4.57
C GLU A 228 15.91 -9.48 -3.64
N ASP A 229 16.00 -8.62 -2.62
CA ASP A 229 14.97 -8.31 -1.64
C ASP A 229 14.16 -7.04 -1.97
N VAL A 230 14.30 -6.50 -3.19
CA VAL A 230 13.51 -5.37 -3.69
C VAL A 230 12.79 -5.77 -4.98
N LEU A 231 11.47 -5.62 -4.98
CA LEU A 231 10.59 -5.81 -6.14
C LEU A 231 9.89 -4.49 -6.47
N LEU A 232 10.05 -4.03 -7.70
CA LEU A 232 9.35 -2.86 -8.24
C LEU A 232 8.14 -3.32 -9.08
N VAL A 233 6.97 -2.76 -8.79
CA VAL A 233 5.72 -3.04 -9.50
C VAL A 233 5.11 -1.72 -9.95
N CYS A 234 4.74 -1.62 -11.23
CA CYS A 234 3.99 -0.45 -11.70
C CYS A 234 2.49 -0.70 -11.56
N PHE A 235 1.77 0.33 -11.11
CA PHE A 235 0.33 0.32 -10.97
C PHE A 235 -0.37 -0.06 -12.29
N GLU A 236 0.11 0.48 -13.39
CA GLU A 236 -0.47 0.26 -14.71
C GLU A 236 -0.31 -1.21 -15.16
N ASP A 237 0.76 -1.90 -14.75
CA ASP A 237 0.95 -3.32 -15.06
C ASP A 237 -0.09 -4.21 -14.37
N MET A 238 -0.52 -3.86 -13.15
CA MET A 238 -1.61 -4.56 -12.46
C MET A 238 -2.94 -4.39 -13.18
N LYS A 239 -3.14 -3.24 -13.84
CA LYS A 239 -4.34 -2.93 -14.60
C LYS A 239 -4.35 -3.64 -15.95
N GLU A 240 -3.19 -3.84 -16.55
CA GLU A 240 -3.04 -4.49 -17.86
C GLU A 240 -3.07 -6.02 -17.76
N ASN A 241 -2.39 -6.61 -16.77
CA ASN A 241 -2.38 -8.05 -16.53
C ASN A 241 -2.09 -8.37 -15.06
N LEU A 242 -3.15 -8.53 -14.25
CA LEU A 242 -2.95 -8.89 -12.85
C LEU A 242 -2.25 -10.24 -12.72
N ALA A 243 -2.71 -11.29 -13.40
CA ALA A 243 -2.23 -12.66 -13.16
C ALA A 243 -0.69 -12.73 -13.20
N ARG A 244 -0.08 -12.10 -14.19
CA ARG A 244 1.38 -11.95 -14.30
C ARG A 244 2.01 -11.24 -13.10
N VAL A 245 1.37 -10.18 -12.59
CA VAL A 245 1.86 -9.45 -11.41
C VAL A 245 1.68 -10.27 -10.14
N VAL A 246 0.56 -11.00 -9.96
CA VAL A 246 0.34 -11.91 -8.82
C VAL A 246 1.42 -12.98 -8.79
N GLU A 247 1.70 -13.64 -9.90
CA GLU A 247 2.74 -14.68 -9.97
C GLU A 247 4.11 -14.14 -9.58
N ARG A 248 4.46 -12.95 -10.09
CA ARG A 248 5.73 -12.29 -9.75
C ARG A 248 5.81 -11.94 -8.27
N VAL A 249 4.77 -11.33 -7.72
CA VAL A 249 4.71 -10.97 -6.30
C VAL A 249 4.73 -12.22 -5.43
N ALA A 250 4.02 -13.28 -5.80
CA ALA A 250 3.99 -14.54 -5.06
C ALA A 250 5.37 -15.18 -4.96
N ARG A 251 6.06 -15.34 -6.10
CA ARG A 251 7.44 -15.83 -6.14
C ARG A 251 8.36 -15.02 -5.21
N PHE A 252 8.28 -13.70 -5.31
CA PHE A 252 9.11 -12.81 -4.50
C PHE A 252 8.83 -12.92 -2.99
N ILE A 253 7.57 -12.81 -2.58
CA ILE A 253 7.23 -12.81 -1.15
C ILE A 253 7.38 -14.19 -0.52
N LEU A 254 7.26 -15.28 -1.30
CA LEU A 254 7.46 -16.66 -0.83
C LEU A 254 8.92 -17.12 -0.89
N GLY A 255 9.81 -16.33 -1.49
CA GLY A 255 11.25 -16.48 -1.33
C GLY A 255 12.02 -17.05 -2.51
N ASP A 256 11.43 -17.05 -3.70
CA ASP A 256 12.11 -17.41 -4.95
C ASP A 256 12.98 -16.26 -5.51
N GLY A 257 13.10 -15.15 -4.77
CA GLY A 257 13.77 -13.93 -5.20
C GLY A 257 12.93 -13.07 -6.15
N ASN A 258 13.47 -11.92 -6.56
CA ASN A 258 12.77 -10.97 -7.44
C ASN A 258 12.88 -11.28 -8.94
N GLY A 259 13.73 -12.23 -9.34
CA GLY A 259 13.94 -12.60 -10.74
C GLY A 259 14.86 -11.67 -11.54
N ASN A 260 15.50 -10.68 -10.91
CA ASN A 260 16.36 -9.67 -11.57
C ASN A 260 17.85 -10.06 -11.68
N GLY A 261 18.23 -11.29 -11.32
CA GLY A 261 19.63 -11.76 -11.26
C GLY A 261 19.99 -12.77 -12.35
N ASP A 262 21.30 -13.00 -12.54
CA ASP A 262 21.93 -13.83 -13.58
C ASP A 262 21.72 -15.36 -13.41
N GLY A 263 20.48 -15.79 -13.15
CA GLY A 263 20.08 -17.20 -13.17
C GLY A 263 20.55 -18.05 -11.98
N ASN A 264 21.22 -17.48 -10.98
CA ASN A 264 21.63 -18.22 -9.78
C ASN A 264 20.66 -18.00 -8.61
N ALA A 265 19.39 -18.35 -8.81
CA ALA A 265 18.39 -18.39 -7.74
C ALA A 265 18.68 -19.57 -6.79
N ALA A 266 19.62 -19.37 -5.87
CA ALA A 266 19.98 -20.36 -4.85
C ALA A 266 18.98 -20.33 -3.68
N SER A 267 17.74 -20.71 -3.96
CA SER A 267 16.75 -21.29 -3.04
C SER A 267 15.39 -21.20 -3.72
N ALA A 268 15.05 -22.16 -4.59
CA ALA A 268 13.64 -22.40 -4.91
C ALA A 268 12.92 -22.62 -3.57
N SER A 269 11.91 -21.80 -3.25
CA SER A 269 11.05 -22.11 -2.12
C SER A 269 10.52 -23.53 -2.33
N ALA A 270 10.40 -24.32 -1.26
CA ALA A 270 9.79 -25.65 -1.36
C ALA A 270 8.29 -25.59 -1.74
N PHE A 271 7.74 -24.38 -1.91
CA PHE A 271 6.34 -24.12 -2.16
C PHE A 271 6.09 -23.87 -3.65
N GLU A 272 5.36 -24.78 -4.29
CA GLU A 272 4.97 -24.63 -5.69
C GLU A 272 3.74 -23.71 -5.82
N TRP A 273 3.93 -22.50 -6.33
CA TRP A 273 2.84 -21.59 -6.66
C TRP A 273 2.16 -22.01 -7.98
N THR A 274 0.84 -22.20 -7.96
CA THR A 274 0.07 -22.74 -9.11
C THR A 274 -0.78 -21.67 -9.80
N SER A 275 -1.17 -21.91 -11.06
CA SER A 275 -2.11 -21.05 -11.78
C SER A 275 -3.48 -20.95 -11.09
N ALA A 276 -3.96 -22.03 -10.46
CA ALA A 276 -5.21 -22.02 -9.72
C ALA A 276 -5.17 -21.05 -8.51
N MET A 277 -4.01 -20.97 -7.83
CA MET A 277 -3.81 -19.98 -6.76
C MET A 277 -3.75 -18.55 -7.33
N THR A 278 -3.13 -18.37 -8.50
CA THR A 278 -3.16 -17.08 -9.22
C THR A 278 -4.59 -16.67 -9.53
N ASP A 279 -5.41 -17.57 -10.07
CA ASP A 279 -6.81 -17.31 -10.41
C ASP A 279 -7.63 -16.96 -9.17
N GLU A 280 -7.44 -17.70 -8.07
CA GLU A 280 -8.13 -17.43 -6.79
C GLU A 280 -7.77 -16.05 -6.23
N VAL A 281 -6.47 -15.69 -6.22
CA VAL A 281 -6.04 -14.35 -5.83
C VAL A 281 -6.69 -13.32 -6.74
N CYS A 282 -6.67 -13.54 -8.07
CA CYS A 282 -7.25 -12.62 -9.03
C CYS A 282 -8.74 -12.37 -8.81
N GLU A 283 -9.51 -13.43 -8.56
CA GLU A 283 -10.95 -13.38 -8.28
C GLU A 283 -11.25 -12.62 -6.99
N LYS A 284 -10.60 -13.00 -5.86
CA LYS A 284 -10.81 -12.34 -4.56
C LYS A 284 -10.30 -10.90 -4.53
N SER A 285 -9.49 -10.57 -5.50
CA SER A 285 -9.00 -9.24 -5.75
C SER A 285 -10.06 -8.41 -6.48
N GLU A 286 -10.93 -8.98 -7.33
CA GLU A 286 -11.88 -8.22 -8.17
C GLU A 286 -12.75 -7.18 -7.44
N PHE A 287 -13.13 -6.12 -8.16
CA PHE A 287 -13.88 -5.01 -7.59
C PHE A 287 -15.20 -5.41 -6.95
N GLU A 288 -16.01 -6.25 -7.60
CA GLU A 288 -17.31 -6.63 -7.01
C GLU A 288 -17.11 -7.39 -5.70
N TYR A 289 -16.11 -8.28 -5.66
CA TYR A 289 -15.73 -9.00 -4.44
C TYR A 289 -15.32 -8.01 -3.33
N MET A 290 -14.40 -7.10 -3.64
CA MET A 290 -13.88 -6.11 -2.70
C MET A 290 -14.94 -5.11 -2.25
N ARG A 291 -15.81 -4.64 -3.16
CA ARG A 291 -16.90 -3.70 -2.87
C ARG A 291 -17.91 -4.32 -1.92
N SER A 292 -18.25 -5.60 -2.10
CA SER A 292 -19.13 -6.31 -1.17
C SER A 292 -18.57 -6.39 0.26
N ARG A 293 -17.27 -6.09 0.42
CA ARG A 293 -16.49 -6.13 1.66
C ARG A 293 -15.78 -4.82 1.95
N ALA A 294 -16.28 -3.69 1.41
CA ALA A 294 -15.58 -2.41 1.45
C ALA A 294 -15.17 -1.96 2.86
N ALA A 295 -16.00 -2.29 3.87
CA ALA A 295 -15.71 -2.01 5.27
C ALA A 295 -14.38 -2.63 5.75
N GLN A 296 -13.98 -3.77 5.21
CA GLN A 296 -12.74 -4.44 5.59
C GLN A 296 -11.47 -3.75 5.02
N PHE A 297 -11.63 -2.70 4.19
CA PHE A 297 -10.53 -2.11 3.42
C PHE A 297 -10.41 -0.58 3.55
N ASP A 298 -11.09 0.05 4.51
CA ASP A 298 -11.12 1.52 4.58
C ASP A 298 -10.19 2.14 5.64
N ASP A 299 -9.55 1.31 6.45
CA ASP A 299 -8.71 1.70 7.60
C ASP A 299 -9.49 2.58 8.60
N HIS A 300 -10.70 2.17 8.99
CA HIS A 300 -11.57 2.94 9.88
C HIS A 300 -10.89 3.18 11.23
N PHE A 301 -10.40 2.15 11.93
CA PHE A 301 -9.80 2.35 13.25
C PHE A 301 -8.53 3.24 13.21
N VAL A 302 -7.76 3.16 12.13
CA VAL A 302 -6.63 4.09 11.93
C VAL A 302 -7.15 5.51 11.76
N ARG A 303 -8.15 5.70 10.89
CA ARG A 303 -8.77 7.01 10.65
C ARG A 303 -9.37 7.59 11.93
N GLU A 304 -10.07 6.78 12.73
CA GLU A 304 -10.65 7.19 14.01
C GLU A 304 -9.57 7.73 14.95
N GLU A 305 -8.47 6.99 15.11
CA GLU A 305 -7.34 7.43 15.93
C GLU A 305 -6.68 8.70 15.38
N MET A 306 -6.49 8.78 14.05
CA MET A 306 -5.95 9.99 13.42
C MET A 306 -6.84 11.20 13.65
N TRP A 307 -8.14 11.08 13.41
CA TRP A 307 -9.11 12.16 13.53
C TRP A 307 -9.28 12.62 14.97
N ARG A 308 -9.25 11.69 15.93
CA ARG A 308 -9.17 12.00 17.37
C ARG A 308 -7.95 12.88 17.68
N ARG A 309 -6.78 12.54 17.15
CA ARG A 309 -5.54 13.31 17.36
C ARG A 309 -5.58 14.69 16.73
N VAL A 310 -6.14 14.81 15.53
CA VAL A 310 -6.19 16.09 14.79
C VAL A 310 -7.49 16.89 14.99
N ARG A 311 -8.33 16.46 15.94
CA ARG A 311 -9.59 17.10 16.34
C ARG A 311 -10.56 17.29 15.17
N ILE A 312 -10.77 16.24 14.39
CA ILE A 312 -11.86 16.14 13.41
C ILE A 312 -12.99 15.36 14.08
N ASP A 313 -14.19 15.93 14.15
CA ASP A 313 -15.37 15.21 14.63
C ASP A 313 -15.95 14.35 13.50
N GLU A 314 -16.02 13.05 13.72
CA GLU A 314 -16.59 12.06 12.80
C GLU A 314 -18.05 12.31 12.48
N ASN A 315 -18.81 12.86 13.42
CA ASN A 315 -20.24 13.13 13.26
C ASN A 315 -20.49 14.40 12.43
N GLU A 316 -19.50 15.28 12.33
CA GLU A 316 -19.59 16.53 11.58
C GLU A 316 -18.96 16.43 10.19
N TRP A 317 -18.01 15.51 10.00
CA TRP A 317 -17.32 15.32 8.73
C TRP A 317 -18.08 14.33 7.83
N GLY A 318 -18.10 14.56 6.50
CA GLY A 318 -18.94 13.84 5.52
C GLY A 318 -18.71 12.32 5.33
N GLY A 319 -18.14 11.65 6.33
CA GLY A 319 -18.04 10.20 6.50
C GLY A 319 -17.28 9.49 5.38
N ASP A 320 -17.46 8.17 5.33
CA ASP A 320 -16.88 7.26 4.32
C ASP A 320 -17.15 7.69 2.86
N LYS A 321 -18.20 8.50 2.63
CA LYS A 321 -18.55 9.00 1.29
C LYS A 321 -17.50 9.94 0.69
N LEU A 322 -16.73 10.66 1.52
CA LEU A 322 -15.70 11.60 1.06
C LEU A 322 -14.29 11.03 1.12
N VAL A 323 -14.03 10.15 2.09
CA VAL A 323 -12.67 9.67 2.40
C VAL A 323 -12.45 8.19 2.11
N GLY A 324 -13.51 7.48 1.73
CA GLY A 324 -13.48 6.07 1.42
C GLY A 324 -12.45 5.72 0.35
N LYS A 325 -11.67 4.68 0.62
CA LYS A 325 -10.65 4.10 -0.27
C LYS A 325 -11.32 3.32 -1.41
N VAL A 326 -12.48 2.74 -1.14
CA VAL A 326 -13.31 2.01 -2.11
C VAL A 326 -14.45 2.91 -2.61
N ARG A 327 -14.29 3.58 -3.77
CA ARG A 327 -15.34 4.48 -4.32
C ARG A 327 -15.74 4.16 -5.77
N GLU A 328 -16.65 4.92 -6.37
CA GLU A 328 -16.93 4.84 -7.81
C GLU A 328 -16.02 5.83 -8.57
N GLY A 329 -15.50 5.48 -9.76
CA GLY A 329 -14.64 6.36 -10.60
C GLY A 329 -13.15 6.64 -10.23
N GLY A 330 -12.65 6.34 -9.02
CA GLY A 330 -11.20 6.31 -8.68
C GLY A 330 -10.37 5.22 -9.40
N GLY A 331 -9.10 4.99 -9.03
CA GLY A 331 -8.30 3.86 -9.55
C GLY A 331 -8.11 3.79 -11.09
N LYS A 332 -8.37 4.89 -11.80
CA LYS A 332 -8.19 5.02 -13.26
C LYS A 332 -6.72 5.28 -13.60
N VAL A 333 -6.29 4.76 -14.74
CA VAL A 333 -5.05 5.20 -15.40
C VAL A 333 -5.40 6.36 -16.31
N GLY A 334 -4.65 7.45 -16.21
CA GLY A 334 -4.86 8.68 -16.99
C GLY A 334 -5.88 9.66 -16.39
N GLY A 335 -6.45 9.38 -15.21
CA GLY A 335 -7.39 10.28 -14.55
C GLY A 335 -6.78 11.64 -14.17
N GLY A 336 -5.48 11.69 -13.91
CA GLY A 336 -4.76 12.93 -13.67
C GLY A 336 -4.69 13.83 -14.90
N LYS A 337 -4.61 13.26 -16.11
CA LYS A 337 -4.63 14.04 -17.34
C LYS A 337 -5.99 14.71 -17.56
N GLU A 338 -7.08 14.00 -17.30
CA GLU A 338 -8.45 14.51 -17.47
C GLU A 338 -8.86 15.52 -16.39
N GLY A 339 -8.36 15.34 -15.17
CA GLY A 339 -8.81 16.09 -14.00
C GLY A 339 -8.05 17.37 -13.66
N MET A 340 -6.99 17.72 -14.40
CA MET A 340 -6.09 18.84 -14.07
C MET A 340 -5.93 19.84 -15.23
N SER A 341 -5.62 21.10 -14.90
CA SER A 341 -5.27 22.16 -15.85
C SER A 341 -3.96 21.84 -16.58
N ALA A 342 -3.76 22.41 -17.77
CA ALA A 342 -2.54 22.19 -18.55
C ALA A 342 -1.31 22.73 -17.82
N GLU A 343 -1.46 23.89 -17.19
CA GLU A 343 -0.45 24.59 -16.41
C GLU A 343 0.01 23.72 -15.22
N LEU A 344 -0.91 23.06 -14.52
CA LEU A 344 -0.56 22.16 -13.43
C LEU A 344 0.15 20.90 -13.90
N ARG A 345 -0.26 20.33 -15.04
CA ARG A 345 0.43 19.17 -15.63
C ARG A 345 1.87 19.54 -16.00
N GLU A 346 2.08 20.69 -16.63
CA GLU A 346 3.42 21.21 -16.96
C GLU A 346 4.27 21.40 -15.69
N ARG A 347 3.68 21.87 -14.59
CA ARG A 347 4.41 21.99 -13.31
C ARG A 347 4.85 20.62 -12.75
N ILE A 348 4.01 19.59 -12.86
CA ILE A 348 4.36 18.23 -12.43
C ILE A 348 5.43 17.64 -13.35
N GLU A 349 5.33 17.87 -14.67
CA GLU A 349 6.33 17.44 -15.67
C GLU A 349 7.67 18.17 -15.46
N LYS A 350 7.67 19.47 -15.15
CA LYS A 350 8.90 20.19 -14.82
C LYS A 350 9.61 19.58 -13.61
N ARG A 351 8.87 19.11 -12.60
CA ARG A 351 9.47 18.40 -11.47
C ARG A 351 10.02 17.03 -11.86
N TRP A 352 9.41 16.35 -12.83
CA TRP A 352 10.00 15.16 -13.46
C TRP A 352 11.35 15.49 -14.11
N ASP A 353 11.41 16.58 -14.87
CA ASP A 353 12.66 17.04 -15.51
C ASP A 353 13.76 17.39 -14.51
N GLU A 354 13.39 17.93 -13.35
CA GLU A 354 14.35 18.28 -12.30
C GLU A 354 14.92 17.04 -11.57
N VAL A 355 14.15 15.96 -11.45
CA VAL A 355 14.49 14.83 -10.56
C VAL A 355 14.74 13.52 -11.31
N MET A 356 13.86 13.15 -12.24
CA MET A 356 13.90 11.85 -12.93
C MET A 356 14.74 11.88 -14.20
N ARG A 357 14.74 13.00 -14.95
CA ARG A 357 15.54 13.14 -16.17
C ARG A 357 17.05 13.04 -15.92
N PRO A 358 17.64 13.61 -14.84
CA PRO A 358 19.04 13.37 -14.49
C PRO A 358 19.35 11.89 -14.19
N ALA A 359 18.35 11.10 -13.78
CA ALA A 359 18.48 9.66 -13.57
C ALA A 359 18.31 8.84 -14.88
N GLY A 360 18.15 9.51 -16.03
CA GLY A 360 18.06 8.88 -17.35
C GLY A 360 16.64 8.58 -17.84
N PHE A 361 15.61 9.14 -17.20
CA PHE A 361 14.21 8.90 -17.59
C PHE A 361 13.59 10.16 -18.18
N GLU A 362 13.39 10.18 -19.50
CA GLU A 362 12.82 11.31 -20.23
C GLU A 362 11.34 11.53 -19.87
N ALA A 363 10.59 10.45 -19.64
CA ALA A 363 9.20 10.46 -19.19
C ALA A 363 8.88 9.25 -18.30
N TYR A 364 7.69 9.26 -17.69
CA TYR A 364 7.20 8.13 -16.89
C TYR A 364 7.16 6.81 -17.67
N ALA A 365 6.85 6.87 -18.97
CA ALA A 365 6.84 5.70 -19.84
C ALA A 365 8.22 5.01 -19.89
N ASP A 366 9.32 5.76 -19.90
CA ASP A 366 10.68 5.21 -19.91
C ASP A 366 11.01 4.54 -18.58
N PHE A 367 10.62 5.17 -17.46
CA PHE A 367 10.80 4.60 -16.13
C PHE A 367 10.02 3.29 -15.96
N ARG A 368 8.75 3.28 -16.37
CA ARG A 368 7.92 2.07 -16.38
C ARG A 368 8.50 0.99 -17.29
N ALA A 369 9.00 1.36 -18.48
CA ALA A 369 9.62 0.41 -19.41
C ALA A 369 10.90 -0.20 -18.81
N ALA A 370 11.72 0.61 -18.13
CA ALA A 370 12.93 0.18 -17.46
C ALA A 370 12.63 -0.76 -16.28
N ILE A 371 11.62 -0.46 -15.44
CA ILE A 371 11.14 -1.37 -14.39
C ILE A 371 10.70 -2.70 -15.01
N ASN A 372 9.89 -2.66 -16.07
CA ASN A 372 9.40 -3.87 -16.70
C ASN A 372 10.52 -4.70 -17.34
N ALA A 373 11.59 -4.07 -17.83
CA ALA A 373 12.74 -4.76 -18.41
C ALA A 373 13.53 -5.60 -17.40
N LEU A 374 13.41 -5.31 -16.10
CA LEU A 374 14.07 -6.11 -15.04
C LEU A 374 13.55 -7.55 -14.97
N TYR A 375 12.29 -7.77 -15.37
CA TYR A 375 11.55 -9.02 -15.12
C TYR A 375 11.05 -9.70 -16.40
N ARG A 376 11.74 -9.50 -17.53
CA ARG A 376 11.37 -10.07 -18.84
C ARG A 376 11.98 -11.43 -19.11
#